data_AF-A0A060VY94-F1
#
_entry.id   AF-A0A060VY94-F1
#
_cell.length_a   1.000
_cell.length_b   1.000
_cell.length_c   1.000
_cell.angle_alpha   90.00
_cell.angle_beta   90.00
_cell.angle_gamma   90.00
#
_symmetry.space_group_name_H-M   'P 1'
#
loop_
_entity.id
_entity.type
_entity.pdbx_description
1 polymer ?
#
loop_
_entity_poly.entity_id
_entity_poly.type
_entity_poly.pdbx_seq_one_letter_code
_entity_poly.pdbx_strand_id
1 'polypeptide(L)'
;MENPSLWADYQITYINSFKALKEHMEGYRECCPTQVDHLSREVDGLVHRLVQGLEDQFKNDVRPYLRRMMTRKWLSTDEDFQQLLSRTEKLSQRCSQMRHPYVQMFVSSLHYYVVKEYVSQLMKNNYSCKNRKHDKAATKMRVQWDELNDLFEEMKTTHDWLHPVGDHLSNIIGEKNKRDIKNHLKHLVADYPDISKKHLSAVLYFRGLVRGREKQVILQCLTELKKKLGTAGNTGDKKRGLFIDMQVTIANTNCLANMPFSCLSSLLPDS
;
A
#
# COMPACT_ATOMS: atom_id res chain seq x y z
N MET A 1 10.92 25.71 17.77
CA MET A 1 10.10 24.79 16.95
C MET A 1 9.98 25.40 15.58
N GLU A 2 10.65 24.87 14.57
CA GLU A 2 10.51 25.35 13.19
C GLU A 2 9.08 25.13 12.70
N ASN A 3 8.54 26.10 11.95
CA ASN A 3 7.26 25.95 11.28
C ASN A 3 7.37 24.77 10.29
N PRO A 4 6.59 23.67 10.45
CA PRO A 4 6.67 22.50 9.58
C PRO A 4 6.47 22.81 8.09
N SER A 5 5.81 23.95 7.78
CA SER A 5 5.68 24.46 6.41
C SER A 5 7.01 24.92 5.84
N LEU A 6 7.73 25.78 6.56
CA LEU A 6 8.99 26.38 6.08
C LEU A 6 10.09 25.33 5.94
N TRP A 7 10.09 24.32 6.80
CA TRP A 7 11.07 23.24 6.73
C TRP A 7 11.01 22.51 5.39
N ALA A 8 9.81 22.15 4.90
CA ALA A 8 9.66 21.47 3.62
C ALA A 8 10.11 22.36 2.45
N ASP A 9 9.79 23.65 2.50
CA ASP A 9 10.20 24.62 1.48
C ASP A 9 11.73 24.78 1.42
N TYR A 10 12.41 24.77 2.56
CA TYR A 10 13.88 24.75 2.63
C TYR A 10 14.47 23.47 2.04
N GLN A 11 13.93 22.30 2.37
CA GLN A 11 14.40 21.03 1.82
C GLN A 11 14.29 21.01 0.29
N ILE A 12 13.15 21.45 -0.26
CA ILE A 12 12.94 21.54 -1.71
C ILE A 12 13.92 22.53 -2.35
N THR A 13 14.14 23.68 -1.70
CA THR A 13 15.10 24.70 -2.16
C THR A 13 16.52 24.14 -2.22
N TYR A 14 16.94 23.39 -1.19
CA TYR A 14 18.25 22.74 -1.18
C TYR A 14 18.37 21.67 -2.27
N ILE A 15 17.35 20.81 -2.44
CA ILE A 15 17.32 19.81 -3.53
C ILE A 15 17.51 20.49 -4.89
N ASN A 16 16.78 21.57 -5.13
CA ASN A 16 16.86 22.32 -6.39
C ASN A 16 18.23 22.98 -6.59
N SER A 17 18.82 23.52 -5.52
CA SER A 17 20.14 24.16 -5.55
C SER A 17 21.25 23.15 -5.83
N PHE A 18 21.20 21.99 -5.17
CA PHE A 18 22.14 20.90 -5.41
C PHE A 18 22.00 20.30 -6.81
N LYS A 19 20.77 20.21 -7.33
CA LYS A 19 20.56 19.85 -8.73
C LYS A 19 21.25 20.83 -9.67
N ALA A 20 21.02 22.14 -9.47
CA ALA A 20 21.59 23.18 -10.32
C ALA A 20 23.13 23.20 -10.23
N LEU A 21 23.69 22.99 -9.04
CA LEU A 21 25.13 22.83 -8.84
C LEU A 21 25.67 21.65 -9.64
N LYS A 22 25.01 20.49 -9.55
CA LYS A 22 25.42 19.30 -10.30
C LYS A 22 25.38 19.55 -11.82
N GLU A 23 24.30 20.13 -12.34
CA GLU A 23 24.18 20.51 -13.76
C GLU A 23 25.27 21.49 -14.20
N HIS A 24 25.62 22.47 -13.37
CA HIS A 24 26.70 23.41 -13.66
C HIS A 24 28.07 22.72 -13.72
N MET A 25 28.34 21.82 -12.78
CA MET A 25 29.62 21.14 -12.65
C MET A 25 29.90 20.14 -13.78
N GLU A 26 28.85 19.63 -14.44
CA GLU A 26 28.99 18.83 -15.66
C GLU A 26 29.73 19.57 -16.78
N GLY A 27 29.66 20.92 -16.82
CA GLY A 27 30.40 21.74 -17.79
C GLY A 27 31.92 21.62 -17.68
N TYR A 28 32.44 21.10 -16.57
CA TYR A 28 33.88 20.91 -16.33
C TYR A 28 34.35 19.47 -16.54
N ARG A 29 33.46 18.56 -16.99
CA ARG A 29 33.75 17.12 -17.12
C ARG A 29 34.96 16.81 -17.99
N GLU A 30 35.21 17.57 -19.05
CA GLU A 30 36.38 17.37 -19.92
C GLU A 30 37.71 17.68 -19.21
N CYS A 31 37.72 18.69 -18.32
CA CYS A 31 38.92 19.14 -17.63
C CYS A 31 39.22 18.34 -16.36
N CYS A 32 38.19 17.89 -15.63
CA CYS A 32 38.35 17.24 -14.32
C CYS A 32 37.30 16.14 -14.04
N PRO A 33 37.26 15.07 -14.85
CA PRO A 33 36.18 14.07 -14.79
C PRO A 33 36.06 13.39 -13.42
N THR A 34 37.17 13.05 -12.78
CA THR A 34 37.18 12.38 -11.48
C THR A 34 36.57 13.25 -10.37
N GLN A 35 36.86 14.55 -10.37
CA GLN A 35 36.34 15.50 -9.39
C GLN A 35 34.85 15.75 -9.59
N VAL A 36 34.40 15.86 -10.85
CA VAL A 36 32.97 15.97 -11.20
C VAL A 36 32.21 14.72 -10.74
N ASP A 37 32.74 13.53 -11.00
CA ASP A 37 32.11 12.28 -10.56
C ASP A 37 32.05 12.17 -9.02
N HIS A 38 33.12 12.56 -8.33
CA HIS A 38 33.13 12.57 -6.86
C HIS A 38 32.08 13.53 -6.30
N LEU A 39 32.05 14.78 -6.79
CA LEU A 39 31.04 15.76 -6.38
C LEU A 39 29.62 15.28 -6.68
N SER A 40 29.39 14.69 -7.86
CA SER A 40 28.09 14.15 -8.23
C SER A 40 27.61 13.11 -7.21
N ARG A 41 28.49 12.19 -6.78
CA ARG A 41 28.13 11.18 -5.77
C ARG A 41 27.79 11.79 -4.42
N GLU A 42 28.56 12.77 -3.97
CA GLU A 42 28.30 13.47 -2.71
C GLU A 42 26.97 14.23 -2.76
N VAL A 43 26.72 14.93 -3.88
CA VAL A 43 25.45 15.63 -4.13
C VAL A 43 24.28 14.67 -4.19
N ASP A 44 24.41 13.53 -4.88
CA ASP A 44 23.36 12.51 -4.93
C ASP A 44 23.04 11.96 -3.54
N GLY A 45 24.06 11.72 -2.72
CA GLY A 45 23.89 11.31 -1.32
C GLY A 45 23.19 12.37 -0.46
N LEU A 46 23.53 13.65 -0.64
CA LEU A 46 22.86 14.77 0.04
C LEU A 46 21.40 14.89 -0.37
N VAL A 47 21.12 14.94 -1.68
CA VAL A 47 19.76 15.04 -2.21
C VAL A 47 18.91 13.86 -1.75
N HIS A 48 19.47 12.64 -1.75
CA HIS A 48 18.76 11.47 -1.24
C HIS A 48 18.31 11.64 0.21
N ARG A 49 19.18 12.13 1.10
CA ARG A 49 18.82 12.40 2.51
C ARG A 49 17.75 13.48 2.67
N LEU A 50 17.81 14.54 1.87
CA LEU A 50 16.80 15.62 1.89
C LEU A 50 15.44 15.09 1.45
N VAL A 51 15.40 14.31 0.35
CA VAL A 51 14.18 13.67 -0.16
C VAL A 51 13.62 12.68 0.88
N GLN A 52 14.46 11.85 1.48
CA GLN A 52 14.04 10.94 2.55
C GLN A 52 13.44 11.68 3.75
N GLY A 53 14.04 12.81 4.16
CA GLY A 53 13.50 13.65 5.22
C GLY A 53 12.09 14.15 4.90
N LEU A 54 11.86 14.63 3.69
CA LEU A 54 10.53 15.05 3.22
C LEU A 54 9.54 13.88 3.24
N GLU A 55 9.96 12.69 2.80
CA GLU A 55 9.11 11.50 2.81
C GLU A 55 8.73 11.12 4.23
N ASP A 56 9.69 11.09 5.15
CA ASP A 56 9.47 10.69 6.53
C ASP A 56 8.58 11.67 7.27
N GLN A 57 8.74 12.99 7.02
CA GLN A 57 7.84 14.01 7.53
C GLN A 57 6.41 13.73 7.06
N PHE A 58 6.21 13.52 5.75
CA PHE A 58 4.90 13.22 5.20
C PHE A 58 4.30 11.94 5.80
N LYS A 59 5.07 10.84 5.80
CA LYS A 59 4.65 9.55 6.36
C LYS A 59 4.19 9.73 7.80
N ASN A 60 4.92 10.47 8.62
CA ASN A 60 4.53 10.75 10.00
C ASN A 60 3.24 11.57 10.10
N ASP A 61 3.04 12.52 9.19
CA ASP A 61 1.86 13.39 9.17
C ASP A 61 0.57 12.65 8.79
N VAL A 62 0.64 11.76 7.79
CA VAL A 62 -0.54 11.03 7.31
C VAL A 62 -0.83 9.72 8.06
N ARG A 63 0.17 9.16 8.75
CA ARG A 63 0.06 7.88 9.46
C ARG A 63 -1.11 7.78 10.46
N PRO A 64 -1.44 8.80 11.27
CA PRO A 64 -2.58 8.73 12.20
C PRO A 64 -3.91 8.50 11.49
N TYR A 65 -4.07 9.04 10.29
CA TYR A 65 -5.28 8.96 9.49
C TYR A 65 -5.35 7.63 8.73
N LEU A 66 -4.25 7.22 8.08
CA LEU A 66 -4.15 5.92 7.39
C LEU A 66 -4.46 4.74 8.31
N ARG A 67 -3.99 4.78 9.58
CA ARG A 67 -4.26 3.73 10.57
C ARG A 67 -5.73 3.54 10.93
N ARG A 68 -6.59 4.50 10.59
CA ARG A 68 -8.02 4.47 10.89
C ARG A 68 -8.86 3.96 9.72
N MET A 69 -8.27 3.74 8.54
CA MET A 69 -8.96 3.13 7.40
C MET A 69 -9.41 1.70 7.74
N MET A 70 -10.47 1.23 7.07
CA MET A 70 -11.02 -0.11 7.26
C MET A 70 -11.46 -0.45 8.70
N THR A 71 -11.74 0.58 9.52
CA THR A 71 -12.33 0.42 10.86
C THR A 71 -13.85 0.59 10.83
N ARG A 72 -14.51 0.30 11.96
CA ARG A 72 -15.94 0.61 12.13
C ARG A 72 -16.22 2.11 12.00
N LYS A 73 -15.33 2.98 12.51
CA LYS A 73 -15.48 4.44 12.41
C LYS A 73 -15.37 4.89 10.95
N TRP A 74 -14.36 4.38 10.23
CA TRP A 74 -14.17 4.65 8.80
C TRP A 74 -15.44 4.34 7.99
N LEU A 75 -16.15 3.24 8.27
CA LEU A 75 -17.39 2.94 7.54
C LEU A 75 -18.52 3.97 7.76
N SER A 76 -18.44 4.77 8.83
CA SER A 76 -19.47 5.74 9.21
C SER A 76 -19.13 7.18 8.81
N THR A 77 -17.85 7.56 8.76
CA THR A 77 -17.42 8.95 8.49
C THR A 77 -16.23 9.01 7.53
N ASP A 78 -16.04 10.13 6.85
CA ASP A 78 -14.91 10.38 5.93
C ASP A 78 -13.85 11.31 6.52
N GLU A 79 -14.00 11.77 7.77
CA GLU A 79 -13.11 12.73 8.43
C GLU A 79 -11.62 12.36 8.30
N ASP A 80 -11.26 11.13 8.67
CA ASP A 80 -9.85 10.69 8.62
C ASP A 80 -9.34 10.60 7.18
N PHE A 81 -10.21 10.26 6.22
CA PHE A 81 -9.82 10.20 4.81
C PHE A 81 -9.63 11.59 4.22
N GLN A 82 -10.52 12.53 4.54
CA GLN A 82 -10.39 13.92 4.10
C GLN A 82 -9.16 14.60 4.71
N GLN A 83 -8.75 14.23 5.93
CA GLN A 83 -7.47 14.68 6.48
C GLN A 83 -6.27 14.10 5.72
N LEU A 84 -6.30 12.80 5.37
CA LEU A 84 -5.28 12.20 4.50
C LEU A 84 -5.17 12.92 3.16
N LEU A 85 -6.31 13.15 2.49
CA LEU A 85 -6.37 13.80 1.19
C LEU A 85 -5.81 15.23 1.26
N SER A 86 -6.31 16.05 2.20
CA SER A 86 -5.86 17.44 2.38
C SER A 86 -4.36 17.57 2.68
N ARG A 87 -3.77 16.65 3.45
CA ARG A 87 -2.31 16.66 3.69
C ARG A 87 -1.51 16.25 2.45
N THR A 88 -2.03 15.30 1.68
CA THR A 88 -1.42 14.85 0.42
C THR A 88 -1.47 15.96 -0.62
N GLU A 89 -2.60 16.66 -0.76
CA GLU A 89 -2.76 17.84 -1.63
C GLU A 89 -1.82 18.99 -1.26
N LYS A 90 -1.72 19.32 0.04
CA LYS A 90 -0.80 20.39 0.50
C LYS A 90 0.66 20.07 0.17
N LEU A 91 1.05 18.80 0.29
CA LEU A 91 2.40 18.40 -0.09
C LEU A 91 2.58 18.42 -1.61
N SER A 92 1.58 17.95 -2.38
CA SER A 92 1.56 18.03 -3.84
C SER A 92 1.86 19.45 -4.35
N GLN A 93 1.16 20.44 -3.80
CA GLN A 93 1.33 21.85 -4.16
C GLN A 93 2.78 22.31 -3.97
N ARG A 94 3.45 21.88 -2.88
CA ARG A 94 4.86 22.19 -2.65
C ARG A 94 5.80 21.43 -3.60
N CYS A 95 5.48 20.17 -3.88
CA CYS A 95 6.27 19.33 -4.78
C CYS A 95 6.32 19.86 -6.21
N SER A 96 5.34 20.64 -6.64
CA SER A 96 5.36 21.33 -7.94
C SER A 96 6.59 22.22 -8.15
N GLN A 97 7.24 22.66 -7.06
CA GLN A 97 8.46 23.46 -7.09
C GLN A 97 9.74 22.61 -7.17
N MET A 98 9.66 21.30 -6.92
CA MET A 98 10.80 20.39 -6.97
C MET A 98 11.15 20.04 -8.43
N ARG A 99 12.44 20.09 -8.79
CA ARG A 99 12.90 19.78 -10.15
C ARG A 99 12.91 18.28 -10.44
N HIS A 100 12.70 17.92 -11.70
CA HIS A 100 12.90 16.57 -12.24
C HIS A 100 14.37 16.11 -12.11
N PRO A 101 14.71 14.82 -11.91
CA PRO A 101 13.82 13.68 -11.70
C PRO A 101 13.34 13.50 -10.26
N TYR A 102 13.83 14.33 -9.33
CA TYR A 102 13.56 14.15 -7.90
C TYR A 102 12.07 14.19 -7.55
N VAL A 103 11.31 15.11 -8.18
CA VAL A 103 9.85 15.19 -7.99
C VAL A 103 9.15 13.89 -8.39
N GLN A 104 9.57 13.26 -9.49
CA GLN A 104 8.95 12.05 -10.02
C GLN A 104 9.19 10.85 -9.10
N MET A 105 10.42 10.71 -8.60
CA MET A 105 10.79 9.67 -7.64
C MET A 105 10.05 9.87 -6.32
N PHE A 106 9.97 11.12 -5.85
CA PHE A 106 9.30 11.47 -4.61
C PHE A 106 7.79 11.16 -4.66
N VAL A 107 7.06 11.69 -5.64
CA VAL A 107 5.62 11.44 -5.82
C VAL A 107 5.33 9.95 -5.94
N SER A 108 6.15 9.22 -6.68
CA SER A 108 6.04 7.77 -6.83
C SER A 108 6.18 7.02 -5.50
N SER A 109 7.15 7.43 -4.67
CA SER A 109 7.35 6.87 -3.34
C SER A 109 6.17 7.17 -2.41
N LEU A 110 5.61 8.38 -2.48
CA LEU A 110 4.42 8.76 -1.73
C LEU A 110 3.19 7.96 -2.15
N HIS A 111 2.96 7.80 -3.46
CA HIS A 111 1.86 7.02 -4.02
C HIS A 111 1.91 5.59 -3.50
N TYR A 112 3.09 4.96 -3.61
CA TYR A 112 3.30 3.61 -3.09
C TYR A 112 3.03 3.52 -1.59
N TYR A 113 3.53 4.48 -0.80
CA TYR A 113 3.30 4.49 0.65
C TYR A 113 1.81 4.59 1.01
N VAL A 114 1.09 5.54 0.43
CA VAL A 114 -0.34 5.77 0.73
C VAL A 114 -1.17 4.55 0.36
N VAL A 115 -0.99 4.02 -0.86
CA VAL A 115 -1.67 2.80 -1.32
C VAL A 115 -1.35 1.62 -0.42
N LYS A 116 -0.07 1.40 -0.10
CA LYS A 116 0.35 0.30 0.75
C LYS A 116 -0.28 0.39 2.13
N GLU A 117 -0.20 1.54 2.79
CA GLU A 117 -0.74 1.71 4.15
C GLU A 117 -2.27 1.64 4.19
N TYR A 118 -2.95 2.18 3.17
CA TYR A 118 -4.40 2.10 3.06
C TYR A 118 -4.86 0.64 2.95
N VAL A 119 -4.30 -0.11 1.98
CA VAL A 119 -4.64 -1.52 1.74
C VAL A 119 -4.20 -2.40 2.90
N SER A 120 -3.06 -2.09 3.54
CA SER A 120 -2.57 -2.83 4.72
C SER A 120 -3.56 -2.82 5.89
N GLN A 121 -4.48 -1.84 5.98
CA GLN A 121 -5.49 -1.88 7.02
C GLN A 121 -6.46 -3.07 6.89
N LEU A 122 -6.69 -3.59 5.67
CA LEU A 122 -7.43 -4.84 5.47
C LEU A 122 -6.71 -6.03 6.11
N MET A 123 -5.37 -6.01 6.10
CA MET A 123 -4.53 -7.10 6.60
C MET A 123 -4.52 -7.21 8.12
N LYS A 124 -4.97 -6.17 8.82
CA LYS A 124 -5.02 -6.10 10.29
C LYS A 124 -6.22 -6.81 10.90
N ASN A 125 -7.25 -7.13 10.11
CA ASN A 125 -8.48 -7.78 10.58
C ASN A 125 -9.19 -7.02 11.73
N ASN A 126 -9.08 -5.69 11.77
CA ASN A 126 -9.66 -4.84 12.83
C ASN A 126 -11.20 -4.77 12.78
N TYR A 127 -11.80 -5.03 11.61
CA TYR A 127 -13.23 -4.94 11.40
C TYR A 127 -13.71 -5.95 10.35
N SER A 128 -14.97 -6.36 10.47
CA SER A 128 -15.62 -7.29 9.53
C SER A 128 -17.02 -6.77 9.18
N CYS A 129 -17.27 -6.58 7.89
CA CYS A 129 -18.49 -6.03 7.30
C CYS A 129 -19.64 -7.05 7.21
N LYS A 130 -19.84 -7.83 8.28
CA LYS A 130 -20.99 -8.74 8.41
C LYS A 130 -22.31 -7.95 8.30
N ASN A 131 -23.39 -8.65 7.94
CA ASN A 131 -24.76 -8.12 7.85
C ASN A 131 -24.94 -7.04 6.76
N ARG A 132 -24.59 -7.35 5.50
CA ARG A 132 -24.77 -6.48 4.32
C ARG A 132 -24.02 -5.14 4.34
N LYS A 133 -23.04 -4.97 5.24
CA LYS A 133 -22.19 -3.78 5.28
C LYS A 133 -21.11 -3.77 4.19
N HIS A 134 -20.88 -4.91 3.54
CA HIS A 134 -19.87 -5.05 2.50
C HIS A 134 -20.15 -4.18 1.27
N ASP A 135 -21.42 -4.01 0.86
CA ASP A 135 -21.78 -3.16 -0.28
C ASP A 135 -21.44 -1.69 0.00
N LYS A 136 -21.76 -1.21 1.21
CA LYS A 136 -21.38 0.13 1.67
C LYS A 136 -19.86 0.30 1.72
N ALA A 137 -19.15 -0.70 2.26
CA ALA A 137 -17.69 -0.66 2.36
C ALA A 137 -17.01 -0.64 0.99
N ALA A 138 -17.48 -1.45 0.04
CA ALA A 138 -16.96 -1.48 -1.32
C ALA A 138 -17.22 -0.17 -2.07
N THR A 139 -18.43 0.39 -1.95
CA THR A 139 -18.77 1.68 -2.56
C THR A 139 -17.89 2.79 -2.01
N LYS A 140 -17.76 2.85 -0.68
CA LYS A 140 -16.91 3.84 -0.01
C LYS A 140 -15.43 3.69 -0.40
N MET A 141 -14.92 2.45 -0.44
CA MET A 141 -13.55 2.18 -0.87
C MET A 141 -13.33 2.68 -2.29
N ARG A 142 -14.24 2.42 -3.23
CA ARG A 142 -14.12 2.89 -4.61
C ARG A 142 -14.05 4.41 -4.70
N VAL A 143 -14.97 5.13 -4.07
CA VAL A 143 -14.96 6.61 -4.06
C VAL A 143 -13.65 7.17 -3.50
N GLN A 144 -13.20 6.65 -2.36
CA GLN A 144 -11.92 7.08 -1.77
C GLN A 144 -10.73 6.70 -2.64
N TRP A 145 -10.82 5.60 -3.38
CA TRP A 145 -9.77 5.15 -4.27
C TRP A 145 -9.66 6.04 -5.50
N ASP A 146 -10.79 6.43 -6.08
CA ASP A 146 -10.86 7.36 -7.20
C ASP A 146 -10.25 8.73 -6.81
N GLU A 147 -10.62 9.27 -5.64
CA GLU A 147 -10.03 10.52 -5.12
C GLU A 147 -8.49 10.44 -4.94
N LEU A 148 -7.98 9.29 -4.48
CA LEU A 148 -6.53 9.08 -4.36
C LEU A 148 -5.85 8.95 -5.71
N ASN A 149 -6.44 8.20 -6.64
CA ASN A 149 -5.91 8.01 -7.99
C ASN A 149 -5.83 9.36 -8.72
N ASP A 150 -6.92 10.13 -8.72
CA ASP A 150 -6.98 11.45 -9.37
C ASP A 150 -5.86 12.37 -8.83
N LEU A 151 -5.68 12.39 -7.50
CA LEU A 151 -4.65 13.20 -6.85
C LEU A 151 -3.22 12.79 -7.25
N PHE A 152 -2.93 11.49 -7.32
CA PHE A 152 -1.60 10.99 -7.71
C PHE A 152 -1.35 11.07 -9.23
N GLU A 153 -2.41 10.99 -10.04
CA GLU A 153 -2.35 11.23 -11.48
C GLU A 153 -2.07 12.71 -11.79
N GLU A 154 -2.70 13.65 -11.06
CA GLU A 154 -2.39 15.09 -11.19
C GLU A 154 -0.92 15.39 -10.85
N MET A 155 -0.37 14.69 -9.85
CA MET A 155 1.06 14.74 -9.52
C MET A 155 1.96 14.01 -10.53
N LYS A 156 1.40 13.41 -11.57
CA LYS A 156 2.09 12.67 -12.63
C LYS A 156 2.90 11.49 -12.12
N THR A 157 2.39 10.75 -11.14
CA THR A 157 3.03 9.53 -10.63
C THR A 157 3.39 8.55 -11.77
N THR A 158 4.52 7.84 -11.64
CA THR A 158 4.87 6.73 -12.57
C THR A 158 4.47 5.37 -12.02
N HIS A 159 3.69 5.36 -10.93
CA HIS A 159 3.17 4.18 -10.26
C HIS A 159 1.67 3.94 -10.55
N ASP A 160 1.23 4.26 -11.77
CA ASP A 160 -0.11 3.99 -12.30
C ASP A 160 -0.55 2.51 -12.17
N TRP A 161 0.39 1.58 -12.19
CA TRP A 161 0.17 0.17 -11.90
C TRP A 161 -0.48 -0.11 -10.53
N LEU A 162 -0.52 0.88 -9.62
CA LEU A 162 -1.22 0.78 -8.34
C LEU A 162 -2.73 1.07 -8.46
N HIS A 163 -3.19 1.77 -9.49
CA HIS A 163 -4.60 2.18 -9.61
C HIS A 163 -5.58 0.98 -9.58
N PRO A 164 -5.31 -0.15 -10.26
CA PRO A 164 -6.27 -1.26 -10.31
C PRO A 164 -6.55 -1.95 -8.97
N VAL A 165 -5.68 -1.86 -7.96
CA VAL A 165 -5.84 -2.62 -6.71
C VAL A 165 -7.12 -2.26 -5.96
N GLY A 166 -7.51 -0.98 -5.95
CA GLY A 166 -8.73 -0.54 -5.29
C GLY A 166 -9.99 -1.10 -5.94
N ASP A 167 -10.02 -1.18 -7.26
CA ASP A 167 -11.11 -1.80 -8.02
C ASP A 167 -11.19 -3.30 -7.75
N HIS A 168 -10.07 -4.02 -7.81
CA HIS A 168 -10.05 -5.45 -7.53
C HIS A 168 -10.54 -5.76 -6.12
N LEU A 169 -10.08 -5.00 -5.13
CA LEU A 169 -10.49 -5.18 -3.74
C LEU A 169 -11.96 -4.80 -3.53
N SER A 170 -12.42 -3.69 -4.11
CA SER A 170 -13.81 -3.26 -4.03
C SER A 170 -14.76 -4.26 -4.69
N ASN A 171 -14.38 -4.84 -5.83
CA ASN A 171 -15.14 -5.89 -6.52
C ASN A 171 -15.26 -7.15 -5.66
N ILE A 172 -14.16 -7.61 -5.05
CA ILE A 172 -14.18 -8.76 -4.14
C ILE A 172 -15.07 -8.50 -2.92
N ILE A 173 -14.94 -7.32 -2.30
CA ILE A 173 -15.69 -6.95 -1.09
C ILE A 173 -17.18 -6.82 -1.43
N GLY A 174 -17.51 -6.09 -2.49
CA GLY A 174 -18.87 -5.72 -2.88
C GLY A 174 -19.64 -6.79 -3.65
N GLU A 175 -18.99 -7.89 -4.05
CA GLU A 175 -19.67 -8.99 -4.72
C GLU A 175 -20.83 -9.53 -3.87
N LYS A 176 -22.06 -9.45 -4.39
CA LYS A 176 -23.29 -9.84 -3.67
C LYS A 176 -23.36 -11.35 -3.48
N ASN A 177 -23.02 -12.11 -4.53
CA ASN A 177 -23.05 -13.56 -4.46
C ASN A 177 -21.68 -14.10 -4.04
N LYS A 178 -21.61 -14.73 -2.86
CA LYS A 178 -20.35 -15.26 -2.33
C LYS A 178 -19.64 -16.22 -3.29
N ARG A 179 -20.39 -16.95 -4.12
CA ARG A 179 -19.86 -17.90 -5.11
C ARG A 179 -19.15 -17.22 -6.29
N ASP A 180 -19.51 -15.98 -6.57
CA ASP A 180 -19.03 -15.24 -7.75
C ASP A 180 -17.76 -14.44 -7.44
N ILE A 181 -17.34 -14.35 -6.17
CA ILE A 181 -16.09 -13.67 -5.78
C ILE A 181 -14.89 -14.21 -6.53
N LYS A 182 -14.86 -15.53 -6.78
CA LYS A 182 -13.78 -16.20 -7.50
C LYS A 182 -13.56 -15.65 -8.91
N ASN A 183 -14.60 -15.06 -9.51
CA ASN A 183 -14.54 -14.49 -10.86
C ASN A 183 -13.63 -13.25 -10.91
N HIS A 184 -13.50 -12.53 -9.80
CA HIS A 184 -12.64 -11.34 -9.68
C HIS A 184 -11.15 -11.68 -9.50
N LEU A 185 -10.82 -12.93 -9.13
CA LEU A 185 -9.44 -13.31 -8.79
C LEU A 185 -8.51 -13.38 -10.01
N LYS A 186 -9.03 -13.64 -11.20
CA LYS A 186 -8.21 -13.81 -12.40
C LYS A 186 -7.41 -12.55 -12.72
N HIS A 187 -8.09 -11.40 -12.75
CA HIS A 187 -7.47 -10.11 -13.06
C HIS A 187 -6.58 -9.64 -11.90
N LEU A 188 -7.04 -9.79 -10.66
CA LEU A 188 -6.22 -9.50 -9.47
C LEU A 188 -4.87 -10.25 -9.48
N VAL A 189 -4.85 -11.54 -9.83
CA VAL A 189 -3.62 -12.34 -9.89
C VAL A 189 -2.73 -11.97 -11.06
N ALA A 190 -3.30 -11.50 -12.17
CA ALA A 190 -2.54 -11.02 -13.31
C ALA A 190 -1.77 -9.74 -12.96
N ASP A 191 -2.47 -8.78 -12.34
CA ASP A 191 -1.92 -7.46 -11.99
C ASP A 191 -1.03 -7.51 -10.73
N TYR A 192 -1.42 -8.32 -9.73
CA TYR A 192 -0.74 -8.43 -8.43
C TYR A 192 -0.43 -9.89 -8.09
N PRO A 193 0.52 -10.53 -8.79
CA PRO A 193 0.84 -11.95 -8.63
C PRO A 193 1.47 -12.29 -7.27
N ASP A 194 1.95 -11.30 -6.53
CA ASP A 194 2.51 -11.42 -5.19
C ASP A 194 1.45 -11.58 -4.08
N ILE A 195 0.16 -11.36 -4.39
CA ILE A 195 -0.93 -11.61 -3.44
C ILE A 195 -0.91 -13.07 -2.94
N SER A 196 -1.04 -13.26 -1.63
CA SER A 196 -0.95 -14.56 -0.97
C SER A 196 -2.33 -15.01 -0.50
N LYS A 197 -2.47 -16.30 -0.15
CA LYS A 197 -3.68 -16.80 0.54
C LYS A 197 -3.98 -16.03 1.83
N LYS A 198 -2.93 -15.58 2.54
CA LYS A 198 -3.09 -14.81 3.79
C LYS A 198 -3.69 -13.44 3.48
N HIS A 199 -3.19 -12.75 2.44
CA HIS A 199 -3.73 -11.48 1.97
C HIS A 199 -5.21 -11.61 1.58
N LEU A 200 -5.53 -12.56 0.69
CA LEU A 200 -6.93 -12.79 0.27
C LEU A 200 -7.83 -13.19 1.44
N SER A 201 -7.34 -14.02 2.38
CA SER A 201 -8.10 -14.38 3.58
C SER A 201 -8.45 -13.17 4.45
N ALA A 202 -7.56 -12.17 4.56
CA ALA A 202 -7.83 -10.94 5.30
C ALA A 202 -8.87 -10.05 4.59
N VAL A 203 -8.78 -9.92 3.26
CA VAL A 203 -9.82 -9.24 2.45
C VAL A 203 -11.18 -9.91 2.63
N LEU A 204 -11.24 -11.24 2.58
CA LEU A 204 -12.47 -12.01 2.81
C LEU A 204 -12.99 -11.86 4.26
N TYR A 205 -12.09 -11.76 5.24
CA TYR A 205 -12.46 -11.47 6.62
C TYR A 205 -13.13 -10.09 6.73
N PHE A 206 -12.51 -9.06 6.16
CA PHE A 206 -13.06 -7.70 6.14
C PHE A 206 -14.43 -7.66 5.44
N ARG A 207 -14.60 -8.38 4.33
CA ARG A 207 -15.91 -8.55 3.67
C ARG A 207 -16.98 -9.17 4.57
N GLY A 208 -16.60 -9.97 5.57
CA GLY A 208 -17.55 -10.73 6.40
C GLY A 208 -17.59 -12.23 6.12
N LEU A 209 -16.74 -12.74 5.21
CA LEU A 209 -16.58 -14.16 4.91
C LEU A 209 -15.45 -14.76 5.75
N VAL A 210 -15.71 -14.99 7.03
CA VAL A 210 -14.69 -15.39 8.01
C VAL A 210 -14.30 -16.87 7.89
N ARG A 211 -15.27 -17.76 7.67
CA ARG A 211 -15.10 -19.22 7.62
C ARG A 211 -16.10 -19.87 6.65
N GLY A 212 -15.94 -21.18 6.43
CA GLY A 212 -16.88 -22.00 5.67
C GLY A 212 -16.35 -22.45 4.31
N ARG A 213 -17.08 -23.37 3.67
CA ARG A 213 -16.71 -24.01 2.39
C ARG A 213 -16.41 -23.00 1.30
N GLU A 214 -17.24 -21.97 1.16
CA GLU A 214 -17.08 -20.95 0.13
C GLU A 214 -15.73 -20.22 0.24
N LYS A 215 -15.32 -19.86 1.47
CA LYS A 215 -13.99 -19.26 1.70
C LYS A 215 -12.87 -20.16 1.19
N GLN A 216 -12.95 -21.45 1.46
CA GLN A 216 -11.93 -22.42 1.03
C GLN A 216 -11.88 -22.58 -0.49
N VAL A 217 -13.06 -22.62 -1.14
CA VAL A 217 -13.15 -22.66 -2.61
C VAL A 217 -12.49 -21.44 -3.25
N ILE A 218 -12.74 -20.24 -2.72
CA ILE A 218 -12.12 -19.00 -3.22
C ILE A 218 -10.59 -19.04 -3.03
N LEU A 219 -10.10 -19.45 -1.85
CA LEU A 219 -8.67 -19.56 -1.58
C LEU A 219 -7.98 -20.65 -2.43
N GLN A 220 -8.69 -21.72 -2.75
CA GLN A 220 -8.21 -22.76 -3.66
C GLN A 220 -8.12 -22.24 -5.10
N CYS A 221 -9.15 -21.52 -5.57
CA CYS A 221 -9.16 -20.87 -6.87
C CYS A 221 -7.94 -19.93 -7.05
N LEU A 222 -7.59 -19.14 -6.02
CA LEU A 222 -6.36 -18.34 -6.03
C LEU A 222 -5.11 -19.20 -6.28
N THR A 223 -5.01 -20.36 -5.63
CA THR A 223 -3.86 -21.29 -5.78
C THR A 223 -3.73 -21.79 -7.22
N GLU A 224 -4.87 -22.20 -7.79
CA GLU A 224 -4.94 -22.75 -9.14
C GLU A 224 -4.59 -21.69 -10.18
N LEU A 225 -5.10 -20.46 -10.01
CA LEU A 225 -4.75 -19.33 -10.87
C LEU A 225 -3.26 -19.00 -10.80
N LYS A 226 -2.68 -18.93 -9.60
CA LYS A 226 -1.25 -18.69 -9.42
C LYS A 226 -0.39 -19.82 -10.02
N LYS A 227 -0.80 -21.08 -9.88
CA LYS A 227 -0.11 -22.21 -10.50
C LYS A 227 -0.12 -22.09 -12.02
N LYS A 228 -1.28 -21.81 -12.62
CA LYS A 228 -1.44 -21.60 -14.08
C LYS A 228 -0.58 -20.45 -14.59
N LEU A 229 -0.50 -19.34 -13.84
CA LEU A 229 0.36 -18.20 -14.19
C LEU A 229 1.86 -18.58 -14.14
N GLY A 230 2.26 -19.38 -13.15
CA GLY A 230 3.64 -19.87 -13.02
C GLY A 230 4.07 -20.83 -14.12
N THR A 231 3.16 -21.68 -14.64
CA THR A 231 3.46 -22.59 -15.76
C THR A 231 3.49 -21.91 -17.13
N ALA A 232 2.92 -20.72 -17.28
CA ALA A 232 2.80 -20.04 -18.57
C ALA A 232 4.07 -19.29 -19.04
N GLY A 233 5.18 -19.36 -18.29
CA GLY A 233 6.42 -18.65 -18.62
C GLY A 233 6.29 -17.14 -18.39
N ASN A 234 7.04 -16.62 -17.42
CA ASN A 234 7.06 -15.18 -17.12
C ASN A 234 7.84 -14.43 -18.21
N THR A 235 7.15 -13.93 -19.23
CA THR A 235 7.67 -12.90 -20.14
C THR A 235 7.02 -11.57 -19.73
N GLY A 236 7.66 -10.86 -18.82
CA GLY A 236 7.17 -9.56 -18.35
C GLY A 236 7.77 -9.21 -17.00
N ASP A 237 8.41 -8.06 -16.96
CA ASP A 237 9.23 -7.48 -15.90
C ASP A 237 8.51 -7.37 -14.53
N LYS A 238 8.37 -8.47 -13.79
CA LYS A 238 7.67 -8.53 -12.48
C LYS A 238 8.60 -8.23 -11.30
N LYS A 239 9.24 -7.05 -11.30
CA LYS A 239 9.99 -6.53 -10.15
C LYS A 239 9.14 -5.72 -9.16
N ARG A 240 7.86 -5.51 -9.44
CA ARG A 240 6.96 -4.69 -8.60
C ARG A 240 6.10 -5.61 -7.73
N GLY A 241 6.16 -5.43 -6.41
CA GLY A 241 5.34 -6.15 -5.44
C GLY A 241 4.67 -5.16 -4.50
N LEU A 242 3.36 -5.28 -4.32
CA LEU A 242 2.57 -4.46 -3.40
C LEU A 242 2.23 -5.24 -2.14
N PHE A 243 1.70 -6.45 -2.29
CA PHE A 243 1.26 -7.29 -1.20
C PHE A 243 2.43 -7.94 -0.45
N ILE A 244 3.58 -8.16 -1.09
CA ILE A 244 4.76 -8.73 -0.44
C ILE A 244 5.25 -7.89 0.75
N ASP A 245 5.05 -6.57 0.68
CA ASP A 245 5.43 -5.62 1.72
C ASP A 245 4.38 -5.46 2.84
N MET A 246 3.25 -6.18 2.74
CA MET A 246 2.15 -6.11 3.71
C MET A 246 2.21 -7.27 4.68
N GLN A 247 2.31 -6.97 5.98
CA GLN A 247 2.21 -8.01 7.01
C GLN A 247 0.74 -8.32 7.30
N VAL A 248 0.37 -9.60 7.27
CA VAL A 248 -0.97 -10.06 7.65
C VAL A 248 -1.01 -10.46 9.10
N THR A 249 -1.89 -9.84 9.87
CA THR A 249 -2.17 -10.27 11.24
C THR A 249 -2.88 -11.62 11.19
N ILE A 250 -2.20 -12.66 11.68
CA ILE A 250 -2.82 -13.97 11.86
C ILE A 250 -3.80 -13.86 13.03
N ALA A 251 -5.07 -13.59 12.73
CA ALA A 251 -6.11 -13.88 13.71
C ALA A 251 -6.10 -15.40 13.93
N ASN A 252 -5.90 -15.84 15.17
CA ASN A 252 -5.93 -17.25 15.59
C ASN A 252 -7.32 -17.89 15.36
N THR A 253 -7.74 -18.04 14.11
CA THR A 253 -8.96 -18.79 13.76
C THR A 253 -8.66 -20.26 13.45
N ASN A 254 -7.38 -20.68 13.52
CA ASN A 254 -6.94 -22.05 13.21
C ASN A 254 -6.30 -22.81 14.39
N CYS A 255 -6.23 -22.24 15.61
CA CYS A 255 -5.56 -22.92 16.73
C CYS A 255 -6.43 -23.93 17.51
N LEU A 256 -7.53 -24.42 16.96
CA LEU A 256 -8.35 -25.47 17.61
C LEU A 256 -8.70 -26.65 16.71
N ALA A 257 -8.00 -26.85 15.58
CA ALA A 257 -8.25 -28.01 14.72
C ALA A 257 -7.36 -29.22 15.03
N ASN A 258 -6.35 -29.10 15.90
CA ASN A 258 -5.48 -30.22 16.31
C ASN A 258 -5.27 -30.19 17.84
N MET A 259 -6.29 -30.55 18.60
CA MET A 259 -6.08 -31.10 19.94
C MET A 259 -6.22 -32.63 19.80
N PRO A 260 -5.18 -33.43 20.07
CA PRO A 260 -5.36 -34.86 20.26
C PRO A 260 -6.24 -35.06 21.50
N PHE A 261 -7.37 -35.75 21.34
CA PHE A 261 -8.13 -36.29 22.46
C PHE A 261 -7.30 -37.41 23.11
N SER A 262 -6.41 -37.07 24.03
CA SER A 262 -5.68 -37.94 24.96
C SER A 262 -4.97 -36.96 25.93
N CYS A 263 -5.27 -36.80 27.21
CA CYS A 263 -5.62 -37.77 28.24
C CYS A 263 -6.49 -37.06 29.30
N LEU A 264 -7.69 -37.59 29.56
CA LEU A 264 -8.42 -37.37 30.82
C LEU A 264 -8.36 -38.69 31.58
N SER A 265 -7.24 -38.94 32.26
CA SER A 265 -7.11 -40.06 33.19
C SER A 265 -5.92 -39.87 34.12
N SER A 266 -6.05 -38.95 35.07
CA SER A 266 -5.32 -39.00 36.34
C SER A 266 -5.66 -37.73 37.10
N LEU A 267 -6.55 -37.87 38.09
CA LEU A 267 -6.54 -37.21 39.40
C LEU A 267 -7.84 -37.62 40.10
N LEU A 268 -7.89 -38.89 40.51
CA LEU A 268 -8.67 -39.28 41.69
C LEU A 268 -7.71 -39.12 42.89
N PRO A 269 -8.18 -38.59 44.03
CA PRO A 269 -7.39 -38.48 45.24
C PRO A 269 -7.45 -39.80 46.01
N ASP A 270 -6.30 -40.33 46.41
CA ASP A 270 -6.25 -41.36 47.45
C ASP A 270 -5.94 -40.73 48.81
N SER A 271 -6.53 -41.37 49.82
CA SER A 271 -6.62 -41.03 51.24
C SER A 271 -5.29 -40.79 51.95
#